data_AF-K0TCC4-F1
#
_entry.id   AF-K0TCC4-F1
#
_cell.length_a   1.000
_cell.length_b   1.000
_cell.length_c   1.000
_cell.angle_alpha   90.00
_cell.angle_beta   90.00
_cell.angle_gamma   90.00
#
_symmetry.space_group_name_H-M   'P 1'
#
loop_
_entity.id
_entity.type
_entity.pdbx_description
1 polymer ?
#
loop_
_entity_poly.entity_id
_entity_poly.type
_entity_poly.pdbx_seq_one_letter_code
_entity_poly.pdbx_strand_id
1 'polypeptide(L)'
;MGPGGLVLLLLTLGRTVSFSLPDRLPFGKFEFDEATGICRDPPAFICNGGSPDETAQQYFVMRNVPGDGDCVFHAVGMMSPDSEYTIKSMALEMRQVVANFLSWPDGNLYVDNNLGKKRLVRSRDLLRSAARGEGLSKEEYLVRLRKPGRDGGLYGGGPEMTVLSNILRRPIAIYHLATSGREPLPGTGDALEIVKVGEFGRGHFEDACSKIPDSVVANTFFFTMTNEQSEDSTASPTFSSPLKCSWDLHILIVDAGDREKHATVLLPSVPILHNGKKR
;
A
#
# COMPACT_ATOMS: atom_id res chain seq x y z
N MET A 1 -18.00 11.87 -28.66
CA MET A 1 -17.00 10.79 -28.72
C MET A 1 -16.29 10.77 -27.37
N GLY A 2 -16.69 9.85 -26.48
CA GLY A 2 -16.16 9.76 -25.11
C GLY A 2 -14.84 8.97 -25.06
N PRO A 3 -13.98 9.20 -24.05
CA PRO A 3 -12.74 8.46 -23.92
C PRO A 3 -13.06 7.03 -23.46
N GLY A 4 -12.85 6.08 -24.36
CA GLY A 4 -12.81 4.66 -24.04
C GLY A 4 -11.55 4.37 -23.24
N GLY A 5 -11.64 4.43 -21.92
CA GLY A 5 -10.64 3.88 -21.02
C GLY A 5 -10.62 2.37 -21.17
N LEU A 6 -9.59 1.85 -21.82
CA LEU A 6 -9.33 0.42 -21.85
C LEU A 6 -8.79 0.02 -20.46
N VAL A 7 -9.70 -0.25 -19.53
CA VAL A 7 -9.36 -0.86 -18.24
C VAL A 7 -8.81 -2.25 -18.55
N LEU A 8 -7.50 -2.43 -18.37
CA LEU A 8 -6.89 -3.76 -18.38
C LEU A 8 -7.37 -4.49 -17.11
N LEU A 9 -8.54 -5.10 -17.20
CA LEU A 9 -9.11 -5.95 -16.15
C LEU A 9 -8.31 -7.25 -16.10
N LEU A 10 -7.23 -7.24 -15.33
CA LEU A 10 -6.61 -8.45 -14.82
C LEU A 10 -7.56 -9.00 -13.75
N LEU A 11 -8.54 -9.80 -14.17
CA LEU A 11 -9.39 -10.57 -13.27
C LEU A 11 -8.52 -11.59 -12.54
N THR A 12 -8.03 -11.23 -11.37
CA THR A 12 -7.37 -12.15 -10.44
C THR A 12 -8.44 -13.08 -9.86
N LEU A 13 -8.51 -14.33 -10.36
CA LEU A 13 -9.11 -15.44 -9.61
C LEU A 13 -8.12 -15.86 -8.51
N GLY A 14 -7.89 -14.97 -7.54
CA GLY A 14 -7.01 -15.19 -6.39
C GLY A 14 -7.84 -15.37 -5.12
N ARG A 15 -7.30 -16.12 -4.15
CA ARG A 15 -7.84 -16.18 -2.78
C ARG A 15 -8.19 -14.76 -2.32
N THR A 16 -9.45 -14.55 -1.92
CA THR A 16 -9.90 -13.31 -1.32
C THR A 16 -9.19 -13.17 0.02
N VAL A 17 -8.18 -12.31 0.07
CA VAL A 17 -7.68 -11.78 1.33
C VAL A 17 -8.65 -10.67 1.70
N SER A 18 -9.52 -10.93 2.66
CA SER A 18 -10.46 -9.93 3.15
C SER A 18 -9.89 -9.29 4.40
N PHE A 19 -10.01 -7.97 4.51
CA PHE A 19 -9.81 -7.33 5.81
C PHE A 19 -11.15 -7.12 6.48
N SER A 20 -11.21 -7.36 7.78
CA SER A 20 -12.36 -6.98 8.61
C SER A 20 -11.94 -6.03 9.71
N LEU A 21 -12.89 -5.22 10.17
CA LEU A 21 -12.72 -4.41 11.37
C LEU A 21 -12.91 -5.30 12.62
N PRO A 22 -12.23 -5.00 13.74
CA PRO A 22 -12.34 -5.75 15.00
C PRO A 22 -13.78 -5.88 15.51
N ASP A 23 -14.68 -4.98 15.13
CA ASP A 23 -16.11 -5.04 15.37
C ASP A 23 -16.82 -4.58 14.08
N ARG A 24 -17.88 -5.27 13.64
CA ARG A 24 -18.61 -5.02 12.37
C ARG A 24 -19.39 -3.68 12.39
N LEU A 25 -18.69 -2.57 12.59
CA LEU A 25 -19.26 -1.23 12.65
C LEU A 25 -19.57 -0.73 11.23
N PRO A 26 -20.76 -0.15 11.00
CA PRO A 26 -21.08 0.51 9.74
C PRO A 26 -20.14 1.69 9.54
N PHE A 27 -19.46 1.73 8.40
CA PHE A 27 -18.38 2.68 8.17
C PHE A 27 -18.73 3.71 7.10
N GLY A 28 -18.49 4.99 7.39
CA GLY A 28 -18.71 6.08 6.43
C GLY A 28 -17.56 7.07 6.26
N LYS A 29 -16.58 7.12 7.18
CA LYS A 29 -15.50 8.13 7.17
C LYS A 29 -14.26 7.66 7.94
N PHE A 30 -13.07 7.86 7.36
CA PHE A 30 -11.80 7.62 8.06
C PHE A 30 -11.42 8.85 8.87
N GLU A 31 -11.13 8.67 10.14
CA GLU A 31 -10.58 9.72 10.99
C GLU A 31 -9.08 9.52 11.14
N PHE A 32 -8.30 10.55 10.87
CA PHE A 32 -6.84 10.51 10.96
C PHE A 32 -6.35 11.45 12.06
N ASP A 33 -5.32 11.02 12.75
CA ASP A 33 -4.51 11.86 13.62
C ASP A 33 -3.68 12.83 12.76
N GLU A 34 -3.85 14.14 12.95
CA GLU A 34 -3.19 15.15 12.11
C GLU A 34 -1.66 15.13 12.24
N ALA A 35 -1.13 14.81 13.43
CA ALA A 35 0.30 14.83 13.70
C ALA A 35 1.03 13.63 13.09
N THR A 36 0.46 12.44 13.22
CA THR A 36 1.08 11.17 12.81
C THR A 36 0.60 10.69 11.43
N GLY A 37 -0.56 11.16 10.99
CA GLY A 37 -1.28 10.68 9.81
C GLY A 37 -1.89 9.28 10.01
N ILE A 38 -1.87 8.72 11.22
CA ILE A 38 -2.40 7.38 11.50
C ILE A 38 -3.92 7.45 11.66
N CYS A 39 -4.62 6.45 11.11
CA CYS A 39 -6.06 6.33 11.26
C CYS A 39 -6.44 6.01 12.70
N ARG A 40 -7.29 6.84 13.29
CA ARG A 40 -7.87 6.67 14.63
C ARG A 40 -9.12 5.81 14.59
N ASP A 41 -9.92 5.94 13.53
CA ASP A 41 -11.14 5.17 13.33
C ASP A 41 -11.30 4.75 11.86
N PRO A 42 -11.26 3.44 11.55
CA PRO A 42 -11.05 2.35 12.50
C PRO A 42 -9.58 2.29 12.98
N PRO A 43 -9.33 1.88 14.23
CA PRO A 43 -7.98 1.88 14.80
C PRO A 43 -7.12 0.76 14.21
N ALA A 44 -7.73 -0.30 13.67
CA ALA A 44 -7.01 -1.42 13.08
C ALA A 44 -7.84 -2.17 12.03
N PHE A 45 -7.14 -2.86 11.14
CA PHE A 45 -7.66 -3.75 10.11
C PHE A 45 -7.10 -5.15 10.35
N ILE A 46 -7.94 -6.17 10.26
CA ILE A 46 -7.54 -7.57 10.48
C ILE A 46 -7.48 -8.28 9.14
N CYS A 47 -6.33 -8.82 8.77
CA CYS A 47 -6.18 -9.62 7.55
C CYS A 47 -6.70 -11.04 7.77
N ASN A 48 -7.84 -11.38 7.16
CA ASN A 48 -8.40 -12.72 7.15
C ASN A 48 -7.94 -13.42 5.86
N GLY A 49 -6.73 -13.97 5.87
CA GLY A 49 -6.17 -14.55 4.63
C GLY A 49 -5.00 -15.51 4.79
N GLY A 50 -4.63 -15.89 6.02
CA GLY A 50 -3.55 -16.85 6.27
C GLY A 50 -3.86 -18.25 5.74
N SER A 51 -2.83 -19.03 5.48
CA SER A 51 -3.01 -20.47 5.27
C SER A 51 -3.71 -21.09 6.51
N PRO A 52 -4.43 -22.21 6.41
CA PRO A 52 -5.05 -22.85 7.58
C PRO A 52 -4.06 -23.21 8.70
N ASP A 53 -2.75 -23.24 8.41
CA ASP A 53 -1.67 -23.43 9.41
C ASP A 53 -1.17 -22.11 10.05
N GLU A 54 -1.57 -20.93 9.53
CA GLU A 54 -1.25 -19.63 10.13
C GLU A 54 -2.37 -19.22 11.10
N THR A 55 -2.26 -19.69 12.34
CA THR A 55 -3.22 -19.39 13.42
C THR A 55 -3.15 -17.95 13.94
N ALA A 56 -2.21 -17.13 13.47
CA ALA A 56 -2.01 -15.77 13.95
C ALA A 56 -2.74 -14.77 13.04
N GLN A 57 -3.76 -14.10 13.57
CA GLN A 57 -4.35 -12.93 12.93
C GLN A 57 -3.30 -11.80 12.87
N GLN A 58 -3.10 -11.25 11.67
CA GLN A 58 -2.25 -10.07 11.49
C GLN A 58 -3.10 -8.82 11.49
N TYR A 59 -2.73 -7.87 12.37
CA TYR A 59 -3.38 -6.58 12.48
C TYR A 59 -2.58 -5.55 11.69
N PHE A 60 -3.29 -4.57 11.15
CA PHE A 60 -2.72 -3.46 10.40
C PHE A 60 -3.31 -2.15 10.89
N VAL A 61 -2.51 -1.09 10.91
CA VAL A 61 -2.99 0.30 11.05
C VAL A 61 -2.90 0.96 9.68
N MET A 62 -3.88 1.78 9.35
CA MET A 62 -3.83 2.58 8.14
C MET A 62 -3.12 3.90 8.44
N ARG A 63 -2.20 4.29 7.58
CA ARG A 63 -1.55 5.60 7.62
C ARG A 63 -1.83 6.37 6.33
N ASN A 64 -2.26 7.60 6.49
CA ASN A 64 -2.52 8.52 5.42
C ASN A 64 -1.20 8.96 4.76
N VAL A 65 -1.28 9.30 3.48
CA VAL A 65 -0.21 9.94 2.73
C VAL A 65 -0.74 11.19 2.04
N PRO A 66 0.13 12.10 1.57
CA PRO A 66 -0.33 13.28 0.83
C PRO A 66 -1.15 12.92 -0.43
N GLY A 67 -2.25 13.64 -0.66
CA GLY A 67 -3.12 13.51 -1.83
C GLY A 67 -2.80 14.52 -2.93
N ASP A 68 -1.53 14.62 -3.35
CA ASP A 68 -1.08 15.56 -4.39
C ASP A 68 -0.86 14.88 -5.76
N GLY A 69 -1.57 13.76 -5.97
CA GLY A 69 -1.45 12.89 -7.15
C GLY A 69 -0.24 11.94 -7.11
N ASP A 70 0.58 11.99 -6.05
CA ASP A 70 1.72 11.10 -5.83
C ASP A 70 1.45 10.03 -4.76
N CYS A 71 0.21 9.90 -4.29
CA CYS A 71 -0.19 9.09 -3.13
C CYS A 71 0.34 7.64 -3.17
N VAL A 72 0.34 6.97 -4.32
CA VAL A 72 0.88 5.61 -4.44
C VAL A 72 2.41 5.59 -4.24
N PHE A 73 3.15 6.56 -4.78
CA PHE A 73 4.59 6.66 -4.58
C PHE A 73 4.93 7.04 -3.14
N HIS A 74 4.12 7.90 -2.52
CA HIS A 74 4.24 8.17 -1.08
C HIS A 74 4.04 6.90 -0.26
N ALA A 75 2.99 6.11 -0.53
CA ALA A 75 2.71 4.88 0.21
C ALA A 75 3.88 3.89 0.15
N VAL A 76 4.55 3.78 -1.01
CA VAL A 76 5.77 2.95 -1.14
C VAL A 76 6.96 3.58 -0.42
N GLY A 77 7.13 4.91 -0.49
CA GLY A 77 8.20 5.63 0.21
C GLY A 77 8.14 5.55 1.74
N MET A 78 6.92 5.58 2.30
CA MET A 78 6.66 5.51 3.74
C MET A 78 7.14 4.22 4.43
N MET A 79 7.53 3.22 3.64
CA MET A 79 8.03 1.93 4.13
C MET A 79 9.52 1.95 4.46
N SER A 80 10.23 3.05 4.18
CA SER A 80 11.61 3.25 4.60
C SER A 80 11.64 4.01 5.93
N PRO A 81 11.89 3.34 7.08
CA PRO A 81 11.84 4.00 8.40
C PRO A 81 12.93 5.05 8.62
N ASP A 82 14.01 4.99 7.82
CA ASP A 82 15.26 5.74 8.08
C ASP A 82 15.53 6.90 7.11
N SER A 83 14.55 7.33 6.30
CA SER A 83 14.82 8.41 5.34
C SER A 83 14.72 9.78 6.01
N GLU A 84 15.85 10.49 6.11
CA GLU A 84 15.89 11.95 6.37
C GLU A 84 15.15 12.76 5.28
N TYR A 85 14.79 12.10 4.17
CA TYR A 85 14.06 12.70 3.07
C TYR A 85 12.61 13.01 3.44
N THR A 86 12.13 14.15 2.96
CA THR A 86 10.68 14.41 2.97
C THR A 86 9.96 13.39 2.09
N ILE A 87 8.76 12.99 2.50
CA ILE A 87 7.88 12.06 1.76
C ILE A 87 7.69 12.49 0.29
N LYS A 88 7.72 13.81 0.03
CA LYS A 88 7.65 14.41 -1.31
C LYS A 88 8.91 14.15 -2.14
N SER A 89 10.09 14.31 -1.56
CA SER A 89 11.36 14.00 -2.22
C SER A 89 11.43 12.53 -2.61
N MET A 90 10.99 11.63 -1.72
CA MET A 90 10.97 10.19 -1.99
C MET A 90 10.04 9.82 -3.16
N ALA A 91 8.84 10.41 -3.23
CA ALA A 91 7.93 10.12 -4.33
C ALA A 91 8.49 10.56 -5.68
N LEU A 92 9.12 11.73 -5.74
CA LEU A 92 9.78 12.21 -6.96
C LEU A 92 10.94 11.30 -7.37
N GLU A 93 11.74 10.84 -6.41
CA GLU A 93 12.81 9.88 -6.67
C GLU A 93 12.27 8.55 -7.19
N MET A 94 11.21 8.01 -6.57
CA MET A 94 10.56 6.78 -7.05
C MET A 94 10.03 6.92 -8.48
N ARG A 95 9.40 8.05 -8.82
CA ARG A 95 8.99 8.37 -10.21
C ARG A 95 10.18 8.32 -11.17
N GLN A 96 11.29 8.94 -10.79
CA GLN A 96 12.50 8.97 -11.61
C GLN A 96 13.10 7.58 -11.80
N VAL A 97 13.17 6.79 -10.73
CA VAL A 97 13.66 5.40 -10.74
C VAL A 97 12.80 4.53 -11.65
N VAL A 98 11.47 4.61 -11.54
CA VAL A 98 10.56 3.87 -12.42
C VAL A 98 10.74 4.28 -13.88
N ALA A 99 10.78 5.58 -14.16
CA ALA A 99 10.95 6.08 -15.52
C ALA A 99 12.30 5.63 -16.13
N ASN A 100 13.37 5.65 -15.35
CA ASN A 100 14.68 5.17 -15.78
C ASN A 100 14.64 3.67 -16.10
N PHE A 101 14.04 2.86 -15.23
CA PHE A 101 13.95 1.41 -15.43
C PHE A 101 13.09 1.05 -16.65
N LEU A 102 11.96 1.74 -16.86
CA LEU A 102 11.10 1.56 -18.04
C LEU A 102 11.81 1.95 -19.34
N SER A 103 12.68 2.96 -19.28
CA SER A 103 13.44 3.42 -20.45
C SER A 103 14.63 2.51 -20.81
N TRP A 104 15.00 1.58 -19.94
CA TRP A 104 16.15 0.69 -20.17
C TRP A 104 15.82 -0.33 -21.28
N PRO A 105 16.62 -0.43 -22.36
CA PRO A 105 16.36 -1.35 -23.48
C PRO A 105 16.29 -2.84 -23.10
N ASP A 106 17.10 -3.26 -22.11
CA ASP A 106 17.32 -4.66 -21.76
C ASP A 106 16.76 -5.05 -20.38
N GLY A 107 15.96 -4.19 -19.76
CA GLY A 107 15.32 -4.49 -18.49
C GLY A 107 14.31 -5.63 -18.63
N ASN A 108 14.35 -6.60 -17.71
CA ASN A 108 13.34 -7.65 -17.59
C ASN A 108 12.66 -7.54 -16.21
N LEU A 109 11.34 -7.65 -16.22
CA LEU A 109 10.48 -7.53 -15.05
C LEU A 109 9.73 -8.84 -14.86
N TYR A 110 9.70 -9.32 -13.62
CA TYR A 110 8.77 -10.35 -13.21
C TYR A 110 7.36 -9.76 -13.13
N VAL A 111 6.41 -10.41 -13.78
CA VAL A 111 5.00 -10.02 -13.77
C VAL A 111 4.18 -11.22 -13.33
N ASP A 112 3.28 -11.00 -12.37
CA ASP A 112 2.35 -12.01 -11.93
C ASP A 112 1.41 -12.38 -13.08
N ASN A 113 1.27 -13.68 -13.31
CA ASN A 113 0.16 -14.19 -14.09
C ASN A 113 -0.77 -14.97 -13.16
N ASN A 114 -2.07 -14.89 -13.46
CA ASN A 114 -3.12 -15.58 -12.70
C ASN A 114 -3.00 -17.12 -12.73
N LEU A 115 -1.96 -17.66 -13.37
CA LEU A 115 -1.68 -19.10 -13.49
C LEU A 115 -0.50 -19.54 -12.60
N GLY A 116 0.05 -18.65 -11.77
CA GLY A 116 1.15 -18.96 -10.85
C GLY A 116 2.48 -19.29 -11.56
N LYS A 117 2.59 -19.01 -12.86
CA LYS A 117 3.83 -19.21 -13.63
C LYS A 117 4.65 -17.93 -13.64
N LYS A 118 5.94 -18.01 -13.36
CA LYS A 118 6.84 -16.85 -13.49
C LYS A 118 6.86 -16.38 -14.94
N ARG A 119 6.40 -15.16 -15.20
CA ARG A 119 6.48 -14.53 -16.54
C ARG A 119 7.44 -13.36 -16.48
N LEU A 120 8.37 -13.33 -17.43
CA LEU A 120 9.23 -12.18 -17.67
C LEU A 120 8.64 -11.31 -18.78
N VAL A 121 8.63 -10.00 -18.54
CA VAL A 121 8.23 -8.98 -19.52
C VAL A 121 9.39 -8.00 -19.67
N ARG A 122 9.71 -7.63 -20.91
CA ARG A 122 10.76 -6.62 -21.16
C ARG A 122 10.22 -5.24 -20.79
N SER A 123 11.05 -4.40 -20.17
CA SER A 123 10.70 -3.02 -19.78
C SER A 123 10.12 -2.23 -20.94
N ARG A 124 10.70 -2.37 -22.14
CA ARG A 124 10.22 -1.71 -23.37
C ARG A 124 8.80 -2.11 -23.78
N ASP A 125 8.40 -3.36 -23.51
CA ASP A 125 7.08 -3.88 -23.87
C ASP A 125 6.04 -3.42 -22.84
N LEU A 126 6.42 -3.40 -21.56
CA LEU A 126 5.61 -2.80 -20.50
C LEU A 126 5.38 -1.30 -20.74
N LEU A 127 6.45 -0.53 -21.00
CA LEU A 127 6.37 0.90 -21.32
C LEU A 127 5.46 1.17 -22.53
N ARG A 128 5.59 0.37 -23.59
CA ARG A 128 4.73 0.49 -24.79
C ARG A 128 3.26 0.25 -24.44
N SER A 129 2.98 -0.76 -23.62
CA SER A 129 1.62 -1.07 -23.20
C SER A 129 1.04 0.04 -22.32
N ALA A 130 1.84 0.56 -21.38
CA ALA A 130 1.45 1.63 -20.47
C ALA A 130 1.17 2.93 -21.22
N ALA A 131 2.10 3.37 -22.07
CA ALA A 131 1.94 4.56 -22.89
C ALA A 131 0.69 4.49 -23.78
N ARG A 132 0.43 3.32 -24.38
CA ARG A 132 -0.79 3.09 -25.17
C ARG A 132 -2.06 3.18 -24.32
N GLY A 133 -2.05 2.66 -23.10
CA GLY A 133 -3.19 2.74 -22.17
C GLY A 133 -3.58 4.17 -21.83
N GLU A 134 -2.58 5.06 -21.76
CA GLU A 134 -2.76 6.50 -21.52
C GLU A 134 -2.98 7.32 -22.81
N GLY A 135 -2.94 6.70 -23.99
CA GLY A 135 -3.04 7.40 -25.27
C GLY A 135 -1.82 8.29 -25.60
N LEU A 136 -0.65 7.98 -25.03
CA LEU A 136 0.58 8.77 -25.17
C LEU A 136 1.64 8.04 -26.03
N SER A 137 2.61 8.81 -26.52
CA SER A 137 3.88 8.22 -26.98
C SER A 137 4.70 7.68 -25.79
N LYS A 138 5.66 6.80 -26.03
CA LYS A 138 6.52 6.26 -24.95
C LYS A 138 7.33 7.39 -24.30
N GLU A 139 7.80 8.32 -25.12
CA GLU A 139 8.63 9.44 -24.73
C GLU A 139 7.82 10.43 -23.88
N GLU A 140 6.59 10.74 -24.30
CA GLU A 140 5.66 11.58 -23.53
C GLU A 140 5.24 10.94 -22.22
N TYR A 141 4.97 9.63 -22.22
CA TYR A 141 4.69 8.87 -21.00
C TYR A 141 5.83 9.03 -19.98
N LEU A 142 7.08 8.83 -20.42
CA LEU A 142 8.25 8.97 -19.56
C LEU A 142 8.49 10.40 -19.07
N VAL A 143 8.15 11.42 -19.88
CA VAL A 143 8.22 12.83 -19.46
C VAL A 143 7.17 13.13 -18.40
N ARG A 144 5.93 12.69 -18.58
CA ARG A 144 4.85 12.91 -17.61
C ARG A 144 5.04 12.08 -16.34
N LEU A 145 5.57 10.87 -16.44
CA LEU A 145 5.83 10.00 -15.28
C LEU A 145 6.81 10.65 -14.29
N ARG A 146 7.81 11.37 -14.80
CA ARG A 146 8.83 12.08 -13.99
C ARG A 146 8.33 13.35 -13.30
N LYS A 147 7.15 13.84 -13.67
CA LYS A 147 6.56 15.03 -13.04
C LYS A 147 5.75 14.63 -11.80
N PRO A 148 5.74 15.47 -10.75
CA PRO A 148 4.77 15.33 -9.67
C PRO A 148 3.33 15.35 -10.19
N GLY A 149 2.42 14.65 -9.51
CA GLY A 149 1.00 14.57 -9.87
C GLY A 149 0.34 15.95 -9.97
N ARG A 150 0.55 16.80 -8.95
CA ARG A 150 0.10 18.20 -8.92
C ARG A 150 0.59 19.07 -10.09
N ASP A 151 1.67 18.67 -10.76
CA ASP A 151 2.27 19.39 -11.89
C ASP A 151 1.89 18.74 -13.24
N GLY A 152 0.79 17.98 -13.28
CA GLY A 152 0.28 17.28 -14.46
C GLY A 152 0.97 15.95 -14.76
N GLY A 153 1.68 15.39 -13.78
CA GLY A 153 2.28 14.06 -13.85
C GLY A 153 1.26 12.94 -13.98
N LEU A 154 1.74 11.73 -14.30
CA LEU A 154 0.88 10.54 -14.34
C LEU A 154 0.62 10.00 -12.93
N TYR A 155 -0.59 9.52 -12.66
CA TYR A 155 -0.87 8.76 -11.45
C TYR A 155 -0.14 7.41 -11.48
N GLY A 156 0.25 6.90 -10.31
CA GLY A 156 0.84 5.57 -10.21
C GLY A 156 -0.18 4.47 -10.51
N GLY A 157 0.17 3.52 -11.38
CA GLY A 157 -0.70 2.41 -11.76
C GLY A 157 0.03 1.05 -11.76
N GLY A 158 -0.60 0.06 -12.42
CA GLY A 158 -0.06 -1.29 -12.53
C GLY A 158 1.36 -1.38 -13.11
N PRO A 159 1.70 -0.65 -14.20
CA PRO A 159 3.06 -0.62 -14.74
C PRO A 159 4.09 -0.13 -13.71
N GLU A 160 3.78 0.95 -12.99
CA GLU A 160 4.64 1.51 -11.95
C GLU A 160 4.82 0.53 -10.78
N MET A 161 3.73 -0.11 -10.31
CA MET A 161 3.79 -1.09 -9.23
C MET A 161 4.57 -2.35 -9.63
N THR A 162 4.47 -2.75 -10.90
CA THR A 162 5.27 -3.84 -11.45
C THR A 162 6.76 -3.50 -11.37
N VAL A 163 7.14 -2.29 -11.78
CA VAL A 163 8.54 -1.86 -11.72
C VAL A 163 9.03 -1.73 -10.28
N LEU A 164 8.26 -1.07 -9.40
CA LEU A 164 8.64 -0.88 -8.00
C LEU A 164 8.79 -2.21 -7.25
N SER A 165 7.87 -3.16 -7.42
CA SER A 165 7.99 -4.49 -6.80
C SER A 165 9.27 -5.22 -7.24
N ASN A 166 9.67 -5.07 -8.51
CA ASN A 166 10.90 -5.65 -9.04
C ASN A 166 12.17 -4.97 -8.50
N ILE A 167 12.17 -3.64 -8.41
CA ILE A 167 13.32 -2.87 -7.92
C ILE A 167 13.52 -3.11 -6.43
N LEU A 168 12.44 -3.05 -5.66
CA LEU A 168 12.46 -3.30 -4.22
C LEU A 168 12.65 -4.78 -3.89
N ARG A 169 12.47 -5.66 -4.89
CA ARG A 169 12.43 -7.12 -4.74
C ARG A 169 11.45 -7.54 -3.65
N ARG A 170 10.28 -6.92 -3.61
CA ARG A 170 9.26 -7.12 -2.57
C ARG A 170 7.85 -7.14 -3.18
N PRO A 171 6.96 -8.03 -2.73
CA PRO A 171 5.58 -8.03 -3.19
C PRO A 171 4.84 -6.76 -2.79
N ILE A 172 3.99 -6.26 -3.69
CA ILE A 172 3.09 -5.12 -3.44
C ILE A 172 1.65 -5.59 -3.70
N ALA A 173 0.80 -5.51 -2.68
CA ALA A 173 -0.61 -5.81 -2.76
C ALA A 173 -1.45 -4.52 -2.70
N ILE A 174 -2.37 -4.38 -3.64
CA ILE A 174 -3.29 -3.24 -3.75
C ILE A 174 -4.69 -3.69 -3.38
N TYR A 175 -5.32 -2.95 -2.49
CA TYR A 175 -6.66 -3.23 -1.97
C TYR A 175 -7.60 -2.06 -2.24
N HIS A 176 -8.87 -2.35 -2.47
CA HIS A 176 -9.94 -1.35 -2.59
C HIS A 176 -11.05 -1.66 -1.57
N LEU A 177 -11.82 -0.65 -1.20
CA LEU A 177 -13.10 -0.85 -0.53
C LEU A 177 -14.12 -1.35 -1.57
N ALA A 178 -14.70 -2.53 -1.32
CA ALA A 178 -15.83 -3.01 -2.09
C ALA A 178 -17.05 -2.17 -1.72
N THR A 179 -17.50 -1.36 -2.67
CA THR A 179 -18.84 -0.79 -2.61
C THR A 179 -19.78 -1.93 -2.91
N SER A 180 -20.27 -2.61 -1.87
CA SER A 180 -21.27 -3.66 -2.05
C SER A 180 -22.50 -3.03 -2.69
N GLY A 181 -22.70 -3.23 -3.99
CA GLY A 181 -23.95 -2.88 -4.68
C GLY A 181 -25.14 -3.74 -4.23
N ARG A 182 -25.02 -4.42 -3.08
CA ARG A 182 -26.08 -5.16 -2.42
C ARG A 182 -26.66 -4.25 -1.36
N GLU A 183 -27.98 -4.12 -1.36
CA GLU A 183 -28.67 -3.48 -0.25
C GLU A 183 -28.25 -4.16 1.06
N PRO A 184 -27.90 -3.38 2.10
CA PRO A 184 -27.53 -3.91 3.39
C PRO A 184 -28.63 -4.85 3.89
N LEU A 185 -28.27 -6.07 4.28
CA LEU A 185 -29.21 -6.92 5.00
C LEU A 185 -29.56 -6.22 6.32
N PRO A 186 -30.86 -6.04 6.64
CA PRO A 186 -31.25 -5.33 7.85
C PRO A 186 -30.69 -6.04 9.09
N GLY A 187 -29.89 -5.32 9.87
CA GLY A 187 -29.30 -5.81 11.14
C GLY A 187 -27.83 -6.22 11.08
N THR A 188 -27.24 -6.34 9.89
CA THR A 188 -25.78 -6.35 9.73
C THR A 188 -25.36 -4.94 9.36
N GLY A 189 -24.64 -4.25 10.26
CA GLY A 189 -24.02 -2.97 9.93
C GLY A 189 -23.21 -3.10 8.64
N ASP A 190 -23.15 -2.03 7.86
CA ASP A 190 -22.43 -1.92 6.59
C ASP A 190 -20.94 -2.23 6.77
N ALA A 191 -20.60 -3.51 6.83
CA ALA A 191 -19.23 -3.97 6.84
C ALA A 191 -18.69 -3.75 5.43
N LEU A 192 -17.91 -2.68 5.25
CA LEU A 192 -17.15 -2.47 4.04
C LEU A 192 -16.11 -3.59 3.93
N GLU A 193 -16.24 -4.41 2.91
CA GLU A 193 -15.27 -5.44 2.60
C GLU A 193 -14.08 -4.80 1.89
N ILE A 194 -12.87 -5.04 2.38
CA ILE A 194 -11.65 -4.67 1.66
C ILE A 194 -11.25 -5.84 0.78
N VAL A 195 -11.13 -5.59 -0.53
CA VAL A 195 -10.84 -6.61 -1.54
C VAL A 195 -9.48 -6.32 -2.19
N LYS A 196 -8.64 -7.35 -2.31
CA LYS A 196 -7.40 -7.28 -3.09
C LYS A 196 -7.72 -7.18 -4.58
N VAL A 197 -7.32 -6.08 -5.20
CA VAL A 197 -7.56 -5.80 -6.63
C VAL A 197 -6.33 -6.00 -7.50
N GLY A 198 -5.15 -6.05 -6.88
CA GLY A 198 -3.88 -6.23 -7.58
C GLY A 198 -2.81 -6.75 -6.65
N GLU A 199 -1.88 -7.52 -7.21
CA GLU A 199 -0.74 -8.07 -6.52
C GLU A 199 0.42 -8.11 -7.51
N PHE A 200 1.59 -7.68 -7.07
CA PHE A 200 2.78 -7.51 -7.92
C PHE A 200 4.00 -8.10 -7.24
N GLY A 201 4.65 -9.07 -7.89
CA GLY A 201 5.89 -9.66 -7.42
C GLY A 201 5.72 -10.86 -6.48
N ARG A 202 4.51 -11.39 -6.31
CA ARG A 202 4.28 -12.46 -5.33
C ARG A 202 4.91 -13.78 -5.78
N GLY A 203 5.65 -14.42 -4.89
CA GLY A 203 6.38 -15.66 -5.20
C GLY A 203 7.53 -15.49 -6.19
N HIS A 204 7.90 -14.25 -6.54
CA HIS A 204 9.07 -13.93 -7.36
C HIS A 204 10.29 -13.57 -6.53
N PHE A 205 10.08 -13.08 -5.32
CA PHE A 205 11.12 -12.64 -4.41
C PHE A 205 11.09 -13.44 -3.11
N GLU A 206 12.27 -13.66 -2.54
CA GLU A 206 12.43 -14.28 -1.22
C GLU A 206 12.53 -13.19 -0.17
N ASP A 207 11.82 -13.36 0.94
CA ASP A 207 11.96 -12.49 2.10
C ASP A 207 13.38 -12.61 2.66
N ALA A 208 14.15 -11.52 2.54
CA ALA A 208 15.52 -11.47 3.06
C ALA A 208 15.56 -11.69 4.58
N CYS A 209 14.50 -11.27 5.29
CA CYS A 209 14.36 -11.42 6.72
C CYS A 209 13.87 -12.82 7.14
N SER A 210 13.32 -13.64 6.23
CA SER A 210 12.89 -15.01 6.56
C SER A 210 14.02 -15.91 7.06
N LYS A 211 15.28 -15.54 6.77
CA LYS A 211 16.49 -16.23 7.23
C LYS A 211 16.99 -15.70 8.58
N ILE A 212 16.43 -14.60 9.06
CA ILE A 212 16.79 -13.98 10.34
C ILE A 212 15.88 -14.56 11.43
N PRO A 213 16.43 -15.15 12.50
CA PRO A 213 15.61 -15.67 13.60
C PRO A 213 14.75 -14.59 14.25
N ASP A 214 13.49 -14.91 14.60
CA ASP A 214 12.57 -13.98 15.28
C ASP A 214 13.17 -13.39 16.57
N SER A 215 14.05 -14.12 17.26
CA SER A 215 14.75 -13.65 18.46
C SER A 215 15.66 -12.44 18.20
N VAL A 216 16.12 -12.24 16.96
CA VAL A 216 16.94 -11.09 16.55
C VAL A 216 16.04 -9.89 16.24
N VAL A 217 14.89 -10.13 15.60
CA VAL A 217 13.91 -9.09 15.20
C VAL A 217 13.15 -8.54 16.41
N ALA A 218 12.87 -9.35 17.42
CA ALA A 218 12.13 -8.94 18.62
C ALA A 218 12.93 -8.00 19.55
N ASN A 219 14.27 -7.97 19.43
CA ASN A 219 15.13 -7.18 20.30
C ASN A 219 15.41 -5.75 19.79
N THR A 220 15.02 -5.42 18.55
CA THR A 220 15.10 -4.04 18.04
C THR A 220 13.90 -3.24 18.52
N PHE A 221 13.92 -2.83 19.79
CA PHE A 221 13.04 -1.78 20.29
C PHE A 221 13.50 -0.44 19.69
N PHE A 222 12.68 0.16 18.83
CA PHE A 222 12.90 1.54 18.38
C PHE A 222 12.43 2.49 19.48
N PHE A 223 13.37 3.11 20.18
CA PHE A 223 13.08 4.24 21.05
C PHE A 223 12.88 5.46 20.15
N THR A 224 11.63 5.84 19.86
CA THR A 224 11.35 7.20 19.41
C THR A 224 11.55 8.14 20.60
N MET A 225 12.75 8.68 20.74
CA MET A 225 13.00 9.84 21.59
C MET A 225 12.28 11.02 20.96
N THR A 226 11.04 11.30 21.37
CA THR A 226 10.39 12.57 21.05
C THR A 226 11.20 13.67 21.71
N ASN A 227 11.90 14.46 20.92
CA ASN A 227 12.80 15.51 21.39
C ASN A 227 12.06 16.75 21.94
N GLU A 228 10.83 16.58 22.40
CA GLU A 228 10.08 17.61 23.09
C GLU A 228 10.40 17.51 24.59
N GLN A 229 11.56 18.06 24.96
CA GLN A 229 11.81 18.50 26.33
C GLN A 229 10.84 19.63 26.67
N SER A 230 9.61 19.28 27.04
CA SER A 230 8.82 20.10 27.96
C SER A 230 9.11 19.60 29.36
N GLU A 231 9.68 20.47 30.21
CA GLU A 231 10.20 20.12 31.53
C GLU A 231 9.13 19.71 32.56
N ASP A 232 7.87 19.53 32.16
CA ASP A 232 6.75 19.37 33.13
C ASP A 232 5.70 18.31 32.76
N SER A 233 5.99 17.38 31.84
CA SER A 233 5.02 16.31 31.50
C SER A 233 5.50 14.91 31.89
N THR A 234 4.77 14.29 32.83
CA THR A 234 4.79 12.85 33.14
C THR A 234 4.17 12.03 32.00
N ALA A 235 4.59 12.27 30.76
CA ALA A 235 4.18 11.47 29.62
C ALA A 235 4.93 10.14 29.70
N SER A 236 4.19 9.05 29.92
CA SER A 236 4.75 7.71 29.84
C SER A 236 5.30 7.49 28.44
N PRO A 237 6.49 6.88 28.26
CA PRO A 237 7.01 6.57 26.95
C PRO A 237 5.98 5.75 26.18
N THR A 238 5.48 6.31 25.07
CA THR A 238 4.59 5.60 24.17
C THR A 238 5.44 4.53 23.50
N PHE A 239 5.39 3.30 24.01
CA PHE A 239 5.97 2.14 23.36
C PHE A 239 5.26 1.95 22.02
N SER A 240 5.81 2.52 20.95
CA SER A 240 5.55 1.99 19.62
C SER A 240 6.33 0.68 19.55
N SER A 241 5.62 -0.43 19.76
CA SER A 241 6.17 -1.74 19.43
C SER A 241 6.79 -1.65 18.03
N PRO A 242 8.00 -2.17 17.79
CA PRO A 242 8.60 -2.11 16.46
C PRO A 242 7.57 -2.67 15.50
N LEU A 243 7.05 -1.82 14.61
CA LEU A 243 6.16 -2.26 13.55
C LEU A 243 6.98 -3.34 12.83
N LYS A 244 6.63 -4.61 13.00
CA LYS A 244 7.26 -5.69 12.25
C LYS A 244 7.11 -5.27 10.80
N CYS A 245 8.19 -4.93 10.12
CA CYS A 245 8.12 -4.54 8.73
C CYS A 245 7.57 -5.76 7.98
N SER A 246 6.30 -5.72 7.57
CA SER A 246 5.75 -6.82 6.76
C SER A 246 6.58 -6.88 5.50
N TRP A 247 7.03 -8.09 5.15
CA TRP A 247 7.75 -8.30 3.90
C TRP A 247 6.94 -7.77 2.70
N ASP A 248 5.63 -8.04 2.71
CA ASP A 248 4.68 -7.58 1.70
C ASP A 248 4.28 -6.11 1.98
N LEU A 249 4.24 -5.28 0.93
CA LEU A 249 3.74 -3.92 0.98
C LEU A 249 2.24 -3.94 0.71
N HIS A 250 1.45 -3.33 1.60
CA HIS A 250 0.00 -3.28 1.49
C HIS A 250 -0.48 -1.84 1.32
N ILE A 251 -1.15 -1.56 0.19
CA ILE A 251 -1.68 -0.24 -0.14
C ILE A 251 -3.19 -0.35 -0.27
N LEU A 252 -3.93 0.44 0.51
CA LEU A 252 -5.37 0.54 0.43
C LEU A 252 -5.76 1.82 -0.32
N ILE A 253 -6.46 1.66 -1.43
CA ILE A 253 -7.04 2.77 -2.18
C ILE A 253 -8.45 3.03 -1.64
N VAL A 254 -8.66 4.25 -1.17
CA VAL A 254 -9.94 4.74 -0.67
C VAL A 254 -10.52 5.77 -1.64
N ASP A 255 -11.85 5.83 -1.74
CA ASP A 255 -12.53 6.89 -2.47
C ASP A 255 -12.54 8.16 -1.61
N ALA A 256 -11.96 9.25 -2.13
CA ALA A 256 -11.88 10.52 -1.42
C ALA A 256 -13.07 11.45 -1.72
N GLY A 257 -14.03 11.00 -2.54
CA GLY A 257 -15.09 11.85 -3.09
C GLY A 257 -14.72 12.39 -4.48
N ASP A 258 -15.69 12.98 -5.19
CA ASP A 258 -15.50 13.61 -6.51
C ASP A 258 -14.82 12.74 -7.59
N ARG A 259 -14.92 11.40 -7.45
CA ARG A 259 -14.23 10.40 -8.29
C ARG A 259 -12.71 10.41 -8.13
N GLU A 260 -12.20 11.04 -7.09
CA GLU A 260 -10.80 11.01 -6.71
C GLU A 260 -10.50 9.76 -5.88
N LYS A 261 -9.40 9.10 -6.21
CA LYS A 261 -8.90 7.94 -5.48
C LYS A 261 -7.67 8.34 -4.72
N HIS A 262 -7.62 7.97 -3.45
CA HIS A 262 -6.51 8.26 -2.58
C HIS A 262 -5.86 6.97 -2.09
N ALA A 263 -4.53 6.91 -2.12
CA ALA A 263 -3.80 5.77 -1.58
C ALA A 263 -3.54 6.00 -0.09
N THR A 264 -3.59 4.92 0.67
CA THR A 264 -3.16 4.85 2.07
C THR A 264 -2.30 3.61 2.24
N VAL A 265 -1.47 3.59 3.27
CA VAL A 265 -0.58 2.47 3.52
C VAL A 265 -1.04 1.68 4.74
N LEU A 266 -1.08 0.35 4.63
CA LEU A 266 -1.40 -0.55 5.73
C LEU A 266 -0.10 -1.05 6.36
N LEU A 267 0.16 -0.62 7.59
CA LEU A 267 1.36 -0.97 8.35
C LEU A 267 1.02 -2.07 9.36
N PRO A 268 1.80 -3.15 9.49
CA PRO A 268 1.55 -4.18 10.48
C PRO A 268 1.57 -3.60 11.88
N SER A 269 0.61 -4.00 12.70
CA SER A 269 0.48 -3.59 14.10
C SER A 269 0.39 -4.82 14.99
N VAL A 270 0.80 -4.65 16.24
CA VAL A 270 0.47 -5.60 17.30
C VAL A 270 -1.03 -5.47 17.61
N PRO A 271 -1.75 -6.56 17.94
CA PRO A 271 -3.11 -6.45 18.44
C PRO A 271 -3.18 -5.43 19.57
N ILE A 272 -3.98 -4.38 19.38
CA ILE A 272 -4.33 -3.47 20.45
C ILE A 272 -5.28 -4.27 21.34
N LEU A 273 -4.75 -4.87 22.40
CA LEU A 273 -5.57 -5.41 23.48
C LEU A 273 -6.28 -4.20 24.09
N HIS A 274 -7.49 -3.91 23.62
CA HIS A 274 -8.36 -2.97 24.30
C HIS A 274 -8.57 -3.51 25.70
N ASN A 275 -7.89 -2.91 26.67
CA ASN A 275 -8.19 -3.07 28.09
C ASN A 275 -9.60 -2.52 28.26
N GLY A 276 -10.59 -3.40 28.06
CA GLY A 276 -11.99 -3.11 28.25
C GLY A 276 -12.20 -2.71 29.68
N LYS A 277 -12.14 -1.40 29.96
CA LYS A 277 -12.89 -0.83 31.08
C LYS A 277 -14.35 -1.01 30.70
N LYS A 278 -14.89 -2.19 31.04
CA LYS A 278 -16.32 -2.36 31.25
C LYS A 278 -16.73 -1.25 32.24
N ARG A 279 -17.44 -0.24 31.74
CA ARG A 279 -18.23 0.64 32.58
C ARG A 279 -19.58 -0.02 32.80
#